data_AF-A0A645J3Y7-F1
#
_entry.id   AF-A0A645J3Y7-F1
#
_cell.length_a   1.000
_cell.length_b   1.000
_cell.length_c   1.000
_cell.angle_alpha   90.00
_cell.angle_beta   90.00
_cell.angle_gamma   90.00
#
_symmetry.space_group_name_H-M   'P 1'
#
loop_
_entity.id
_entity.type
_entity.pdbx_description
1 polymer ?
#
loop_
_entity_poly.entity_id
_entity_poly.type
_entity_poly.pdbx_seq_one_letter_code
_entity_poly.pdbx_strand_id
1 'polypeptide(L)'
;MLKTTDRDSAEAVAEGVVAMRALYSVNASIDEKGAASSGTWQAPSGDFAIDKLVAENPPTRIRSIIAVRVALLLRSNVRQNEQVAKESYTLLDGLPAEATINLSSTDRRFSHRVVEATIPLRPMMMRLLPPEEMK
;
A
#
# COMPACT_ATOMS: atom_id res chain seq x y z
N MET A 1 -11.89 -5.07 9.01
CA MET A 1 -12.68 -5.39 10.22
C MET A 1 -13.65 -6.51 9.91
N LEU A 2 -14.12 -7.17 10.97
CA LEU A 2 -15.15 -8.21 11.12
C LEU A 2 -16.27 -8.23 10.05
N LYS A 3 -16.58 -9.41 9.49
CA LYS A 3 -17.69 -9.61 8.54
C LYS A 3 -19.02 -9.71 9.27
N THR A 4 -20.00 -8.89 8.87
CA THR A 4 -21.42 -9.06 9.22
C THR A 4 -22.26 -8.83 7.98
N THR A 5 -23.00 -9.89 7.58
CA THR A 5 -24.07 -9.95 6.57
C THR A 5 -23.70 -9.74 5.09
N ASP A 6 -24.08 -10.72 4.25
CA ASP A 6 -23.87 -10.86 2.79
C ASP A 6 -24.48 -9.75 1.92
N ARG A 7 -24.07 -8.51 2.16
CA ARG A 7 -24.10 -7.40 1.22
C ARG A 7 -22.75 -6.70 1.28
N ASP A 8 -21.74 -7.33 0.69
CA ASP A 8 -20.50 -6.63 0.33
C ASP A 8 -20.81 -5.69 -0.86
N SER A 9 -21.62 -4.65 -0.60
CA SER A 9 -21.73 -3.53 -1.53
C SER A 9 -20.45 -2.72 -1.40
N ALA A 10 -19.75 -2.52 -2.50
CA ALA A 10 -18.56 -1.68 -2.52
C ALA A 10 -18.88 -0.29 -1.92
N GLU A 11 -18.29 0.01 -0.78
CA GLU A 11 -18.45 1.30 -0.09
C GLU A 11 -17.30 2.23 -0.48
N ALA A 12 -17.63 3.46 -0.85
CA ALA A 12 -16.63 4.48 -1.13
C ALA A 12 -15.95 4.92 0.17
N VAL A 13 -14.72 4.46 0.40
CA VAL A 13 -13.93 4.81 1.59
C VAL A 13 -13.32 6.22 1.48
N ALA A 14 -13.16 6.74 0.25
CA ALA A 14 -12.64 8.08 -0.01
C ALA A 14 -13.22 8.66 -1.32
N GLU A 15 -13.43 9.97 -1.34
CA GLU A 15 -13.80 10.74 -2.53
C GLU A 15 -12.60 11.52 -3.08
N GLY A 16 -12.58 11.79 -4.39
CA GLY A 16 -11.60 12.66 -5.01
C GLY A 16 -10.20 12.04 -5.17
N VAL A 17 -10.09 10.71 -5.07
CA VAL A 17 -8.84 9.99 -5.37
C VAL A 17 -8.63 9.98 -6.89
N VAL A 18 -7.61 10.70 -7.35
CA VAL A 18 -7.21 10.74 -8.76
C VAL A 18 -6.30 9.56 -9.10
N ALA A 19 -5.41 9.21 -8.19
CA ALA A 19 -4.51 8.06 -8.33
C ALA A 19 -4.16 7.48 -6.95
N MET A 20 -3.99 6.17 -6.90
CA MET A 20 -3.52 5.43 -5.72
C MET A 20 -2.40 4.47 -6.12
N ARG A 21 -1.33 4.41 -5.33
CA ARG A 21 -0.24 3.45 -5.47
C ARG A 21 0.18 2.90 -4.12
N ALA A 22 0.76 1.71 -4.13
CA ALA A 22 1.24 1.06 -2.92
C ALA A 22 2.57 0.32 -3.16
N LEU A 23 3.33 0.18 -2.08
CA LEU A 23 4.58 -0.58 -1.98
C LEU A 23 4.59 -1.41 -0.70
N TYR A 24 5.31 -2.52 -0.73
CA TYR A 24 5.58 -3.35 0.43
C TYR A 24 7.01 -3.15 0.89
N SER A 25 7.23 -2.97 2.19
CA SER A 25 8.56 -3.10 2.78
C SER A 25 8.75 -4.55 3.20
N VAL A 26 9.74 -5.21 2.62
CA VAL A 26 9.99 -6.64 2.80
C VAL A 26 11.28 -6.84 3.58
N ASN A 27 11.21 -7.61 4.65
CA ASN A 27 12.39 -8.03 5.38
C ASN A 27 12.91 -9.38 4.84
N ALA A 28 14.08 -9.37 4.20
CA ALA A 28 14.72 -10.58 3.67
C ALA A 28 15.40 -11.44 4.74
N SER A 29 15.70 -10.88 5.92
CA SER A 29 16.31 -11.59 7.05
C SER A 29 15.37 -11.53 8.25
N ILE A 30 14.46 -12.50 8.36
CA ILE A 30 13.75 -12.71 9.61
C ILE A 30 14.70 -13.48 10.52
N ASP A 31 15.66 -12.78 11.13
CA ASP A 31 16.49 -13.38 12.15
C ASP A 31 15.59 -13.73 13.35
N GLU A 32 15.76 -14.93 13.91
CA GLU A 32 15.01 -15.46 15.06
C GLU A 32 15.05 -14.56 16.30
N LYS A 33 15.90 -13.52 16.30
CA LYS A 33 16.10 -12.55 17.37
C LYS A 33 15.25 -11.27 17.26
N GLY A 34 14.37 -11.15 16.26
CA GLY A 34 13.37 -10.07 16.23
C GLY A 34 13.93 -8.66 15.98
N ALA A 35 15.18 -8.53 15.56
CA ALA A 35 15.72 -7.26 15.08
C ALA A 35 15.32 -7.09 13.61
N ALA A 36 14.28 -6.30 13.35
CA ALA A 36 13.89 -5.97 11.98
C ALA A 36 15.02 -5.18 11.30
N SER A 37 15.75 -5.80 10.39
CA SER A 37 16.52 -5.08 9.39
C SER A 37 15.58 -4.14 8.62
N SER A 38 16.09 -2.97 8.22
CA SER A 38 15.36 -2.04 7.35
C SER A 38 14.89 -2.78 6.10
N GLY A 39 13.59 -2.97 5.96
CA GLY A 39 13.04 -3.72 4.82
C GLY A 39 13.31 -3.01 3.50
N THR A 40 13.41 -3.79 2.43
CA THR A 40 13.54 -3.27 1.06
C THR A 40 12.15 -3.01 0.47
N TRP A 41 11.97 -1.87 -0.18
CA TRP A 41 10.71 -1.55 -0.86
C TRP A 41 10.55 -2.40 -2.12
N GLN A 42 9.37 -3.02 -2.27
CA GLN A 42 9.01 -3.90 -3.37
C GLN A 42 7.64 -3.50 -3.92
N ALA A 43 7.49 -3.59 -5.24
CA ALA A 43 6.21 -3.38 -5.89
C ALA A 43 5.26 -4.56 -5.60
N PRO A 44 3.93 -4.32 -5.53
CA PRO A 44 2.93 -5.37 -5.37
C PRO A 44 2.70 -6.12 -6.70
N SER A 45 3.77 -6.69 -7.25
CA SER A 45 3.81 -7.39 -8.52
C SER A 45 4.76 -8.59 -8.45
N GLY A 46 4.75 -9.44 -9.49
CA GLY A 46 5.59 -10.64 -9.54
C GLY A 46 5.32 -11.56 -8.34
N ASP A 47 6.37 -11.92 -7.60
CA ASP A 47 6.29 -12.74 -6.40
C ASP A 47 5.53 -12.09 -5.24
N PHE A 48 5.36 -10.77 -5.27
CA PHE A 48 4.58 -9.99 -4.31
C PHE A 48 3.21 -9.57 -4.87
N ALA A 49 2.77 -10.14 -5.99
CA ALA A 49 1.40 -9.97 -6.46
C ALA A 49 0.42 -10.61 -5.46
N ILE A 50 -0.74 -9.97 -5.25
CA ILE A 50 -1.68 -10.36 -4.19
C ILE A 50 -2.19 -11.80 -4.33
N ASP A 51 -2.41 -12.25 -5.57
CA ASP A 51 -2.83 -13.63 -5.88
C ASP A 51 -1.75 -14.65 -5.50
N LYS A 52 -0.47 -14.31 -5.72
CA LYS A 52 0.67 -15.15 -5.31
C LYS A 52 0.85 -15.19 -3.81
N LEU A 53 0.71 -14.05 -3.14
CA LEU A 53 0.83 -13.95 -1.68
C LEU A 53 -0.25 -14.75 -0.96
N VAL A 54 -1.49 -14.72 -1.47
CA VAL A 54 -2.62 -15.42 -0.85
C VAL A 54 -2.62 -16.91 -1.18
N ALA A 55 -2.14 -17.31 -2.36
CA ALA A 55 -2.06 -18.71 -2.76
C ALA A 55 -0.87 -19.48 -2.15
N GLU A 56 0.07 -18.78 -1.52
CA GLU A 56 1.29 -19.38 -0.99
C GLU A 56 1.05 -20.22 0.28
N ASN A 57 1.56 -21.45 0.30
CA ASN A 57 1.49 -22.36 1.44
C ASN A 57 2.83 -23.10 1.63
N PRO A 58 3.55 -22.94 2.76
CA PRO A 58 3.24 -22.03 3.88
C PRO A 58 3.43 -20.56 3.47
N PRO A 59 2.68 -19.61 4.06
CA PRO A 59 2.62 -18.21 3.62
C PRO A 59 3.85 -17.41 4.08
N THR A 60 5.03 -17.67 3.51
CA THR A 60 6.32 -17.10 3.94
C THR A 60 6.51 -15.67 3.46
N ARG A 61 6.12 -15.33 2.23
CA ARG A 61 6.29 -13.98 1.66
C ARG A 61 5.37 -12.95 2.29
N ILE A 62 4.11 -13.29 2.54
CA ILE A 62 3.21 -12.34 3.23
C ILE A 62 3.68 -12.04 4.66
N ARG A 63 4.36 -13.00 5.31
CA ARG A 63 4.96 -12.83 6.65
C ARG A 63 6.23 -11.98 6.64
N SER A 64 6.93 -11.89 5.52
CA SER A 64 8.12 -11.04 5.38
C SER A 64 7.77 -9.57 5.08
N ILE A 65 6.52 -9.25 4.78
CA ILE A 65 6.06 -7.87 4.61
C ILE A 65 5.91 -7.22 6.00
N ILE A 66 6.73 -6.22 6.28
CA ILE A 66 6.80 -5.52 7.57
C ILE A 66 6.16 -4.12 7.54
N ALA A 67 5.92 -3.56 6.36
CA ALA A 67 5.18 -2.29 6.22
C ALA A 67 4.55 -2.18 4.84
N VAL A 68 3.55 -1.32 4.72
CA VAL A 68 2.98 -0.89 3.43
C VAL A 68 3.10 0.62 3.34
N ARG A 69 3.62 1.13 2.22
CA ARG A 69 3.56 2.56 1.90
C ARG A 69 2.48 2.77 0.86
N VAL A 70 1.55 3.69 1.13
CA VAL A 70 0.48 4.05 0.21
C VAL A 70 0.64 5.52 -0.16
N ALA A 71 0.52 5.81 -1.45
CA ALA A 71 0.51 7.16 -1.99
C ALA A 71 -0.82 7.44 -2.69
N LEU A 72 -1.42 8.58 -2.35
CA LEU A 72 -2.69 9.05 -2.87
C LEU A 72 -2.51 10.45 -3.47
N LEU A 73 -3.00 10.64 -4.69
CA LEU A 73 -3.25 11.97 -5.23
C LEU A 73 -4.73 12.30 -5.03
N LEU A 74 -4.99 13.25 -4.14
CA LEU A 74 -6.34 13.70 -3.79
C LEU A 74 -6.67 15.01 -4.51
N ARG A 75 -7.93 15.17 -4.87
CA ARG A 75 -8.50 16.36 -5.50
C ARG A 75 -9.60 16.95 -4.63
N SER A 76 -9.66 18.28 -4.54
CA SER A 76 -10.79 18.98 -3.92
C SER A 76 -12.08 18.79 -4.72
N ASN A 77 -13.22 18.94 -4.06
CA ASN A 77 -14.53 18.97 -4.71
C ASN A 77 -14.90 20.36 -5.30
N VAL A 78 -14.22 21.42 -4.87
CA VAL A 78 -14.46 22.79 -5.36
C VAL A 78 -13.63 23.08 -6.60
N ARG A 79 -14.31 23.47 -7.69
CA ARG A 79 -13.70 23.95 -8.93
C ARG A 79 -13.36 25.43 -8.81
N GLN A 80 -12.18 25.81 -9.29
CA GLN A 80 -11.67 27.17 -9.34
C GLN A 80 -11.82 27.78 -10.74
N ASN A 81 -11.85 29.11 -10.80
CA ASN A 81 -11.99 29.87 -12.05
C ASN A 81 -10.70 29.90 -12.88
N GLU A 82 -9.57 29.60 -12.26
CA GLU A 82 -8.25 29.50 -12.88
C GLU A 82 -7.63 28.12 -12.63
N GLN A 83 -6.50 27.84 -13.28
CA GLN A 83 -5.73 26.64 -13.01
C GLN A 83 -4.89 26.85 -11.75
N VAL A 84 -5.17 26.06 -10.71
CA VAL A 84 -4.53 26.15 -9.39
C VAL A 84 -3.60 24.98 -9.09
N ALA A 85 -3.64 23.92 -9.92
CA ALA A 85 -2.80 22.74 -9.77
C ALA A 85 -1.64 22.68 -10.78
N LYS A 86 -0.57 21.99 -10.38
CA LYS A 86 0.56 21.65 -11.25
C LYS A 86 0.10 20.75 -12.40
N GLU A 87 0.87 20.74 -13.49
CA GLU A 87 0.61 19.85 -14.63
C GLU A 87 0.83 18.39 -14.28
N SER A 88 1.75 18.10 -13.37
CA SER A 88 2.02 16.73 -12.94
C SER A 88 2.39 16.64 -11.46
N TYR A 89 2.19 15.44 -10.91
CA TYR A 89 2.55 15.06 -9.56
C TYR A 89 3.25 13.70 -9.59
N THR A 90 4.41 13.60 -8.95
CA THR A 90 5.13 12.34 -8.76
C THR A 90 4.69 11.69 -7.44
N LEU A 91 4.33 10.41 -7.50
CA LEU A 91 4.04 9.57 -6.34
C LEU A 91 5.18 8.59 -6.14
N LEU A 92 5.53 8.31 -4.88
CA LEU A 92 6.55 7.34 -4.49
C LEU A 92 7.92 7.62 -5.13
N ASP A 93 8.32 8.90 -5.14
CA ASP A 93 9.56 9.39 -5.72
C ASP A 93 10.78 8.62 -5.19
N GLY A 94 11.60 8.10 -6.12
CA GLY A 94 12.78 7.29 -5.84
C GLY A 94 12.50 5.85 -5.41
N LEU A 95 11.28 5.33 -5.57
CA LEU A 95 10.92 3.97 -5.16
C LEU A 95 10.46 3.08 -6.33
N PRO A 96 10.47 1.73 -6.18
CA PRO A 96 10.15 0.78 -7.27
C PRO A 96 8.72 0.82 -7.84
N ALA A 97 7.85 1.72 -7.36
CA ALA A 97 6.52 1.98 -7.90
C ALA A 97 6.27 3.48 -8.14
N GLU A 98 7.35 4.25 -8.33
CA GLU A 98 7.30 5.64 -8.73
C GLU A 98 6.40 5.83 -9.95
N ALA A 99 5.60 6.89 -9.92
CA ALA A 99 4.86 7.29 -11.11
C ALA A 99 4.56 8.78 -11.14
N THR A 100 4.68 9.34 -12.32
CA THR A 100 4.21 10.68 -12.64
C THR A 100 2.77 10.62 -13.14
N ILE A 101 1.88 11.33 -12.45
CA ILE A 101 0.49 11.51 -12.83
C ILE A 101 0.36 12.86 -13.53
N ASN A 102 0.00 12.86 -14.80
CA ASN A 102 -0.25 14.06 -15.58
C ASN A 102 -1.73 14.46 -15.47
N LEU A 103 -1.99 15.74 -15.24
CA LEU A 103 -3.32 16.30 -15.09
C LEU A 103 -3.75 17.06 -16.34
N SER A 104 -5.00 16.87 -16.74
CA SER A 104 -5.60 17.65 -17.82
C SER A 104 -5.75 19.12 -17.43
N SER A 105 -5.90 20.01 -18.41
CA SER A 105 -6.21 21.43 -18.18
C SER A 105 -7.50 21.65 -17.37
N THR A 106 -8.44 20.70 -17.45
CA THR A 106 -9.69 20.70 -16.69
C THR A 106 -9.47 20.29 -15.24
N ASP A 107 -8.71 19.22 -14.99
CA ASP A 107 -8.41 18.75 -13.63
C ASP A 107 -7.59 19.79 -12.86
N ARG A 108 -6.72 20.53 -13.54
CA ARG A 108 -5.91 21.59 -12.93
C ARG A 108 -6.71 22.75 -12.34
N ARG A 109 -8.03 22.82 -12.58
CA ARG A 109 -8.95 23.77 -11.92
C ARG A 109 -9.40 23.32 -10.54
N PHE A 110 -8.95 22.18 -10.05
CA PHE A 110 -9.17 21.73 -8.68
C PHE A 110 -7.86 21.72 -7.92
N SER A 111 -7.90 21.98 -6.62
CA SER A 111 -6.71 21.86 -5.77
C SER A 111 -6.35 20.39 -5.60
N HIS A 112 -5.07 20.07 -5.73
CA HIS A 112 -4.56 18.71 -5.59
C HIS A 112 -3.56 18.62 -4.44
N ARG A 113 -3.58 17.49 -3.72
CA ARG A 113 -2.63 17.18 -2.65
C ARG A 113 -2.18 15.74 -2.76
N VAL A 114 -0.86 15.55 -2.69
CA VAL A 114 -0.26 14.23 -2.53
C VAL A 114 -0.21 13.90 -1.03
N VAL A 115 -0.67 12.72 -0.67
CA VAL A 115 -0.58 12.17 0.68
C VAL A 115 0.13 10.83 0.58
N GLU A 116 1.25 10.69 1.30
CA GLU A 116 1.96 9.43 1.43
C GLU A 116 2.04 9.01 2.88
N ALA A 117 1.69 7.76 3.16
CA ALA A 117 1.69 7.21 4.49
C ALA A 117 2.36 5.84 4.50
N THR A 118 3.22 5.61 5.50
CA THR A 118 3.80 4.30 5.78
C THR A 118 3.08 3.69 6.97
N ILE A 119 2.46 2.54 6.74
CA ILE A 119 1.72 1.76 7.72
C ILE A 119 2.62 0.60 8.13
N PRO A 120 3.24 0.62 9.32
CA PRO A 120 3.98 -0.54 9.81
C PRO A 120 3.01 -1.68 10.08
N LEU A 121 3.34 -2.86 9.57
CA LEU A 121 2.64 -4.08 9.87
C LEU A 121 3.39 -4.76 11.00
N ARG A 122 2.69 -5.06 12.10
CA ARG A 122 3.28 -5.99 13.06
C ARG A 122 3.44 -7.32 12.34
N PRO A 123 4.62 -7.96 12.40
CA PRO A 123 4.76 -9.31 11.92
C PRO A 123 3.63 -10.13 12.54
N MET A 124 2.83 -10.79 11.70
CA MET A 124 1.93 -11.84 12.16
C MET A 124 2.80 -13.01 12.61
N MET A 125 3.45 -12.87 13.77
CA MET A 125 4.04 -13.99 14.48
C MET A 125 2.89 -14.83 15.01
N MET A 126 2.32 -15.66 14.14
CA MET A 126 1.75 -16.90 14.60
C MET A 126 2.96 -17.73 15.01
N ARG A 127 3.25 -17.82 16.31
CA ARG A 127 4.08 -18.89 16.85
C ARG A 127 3.39 -20.18 16.38
N LEU A 128 3.87 -20.75 15.28
CA LEU A 128 3.62 -22.15 15.02
C LEU A 128 4.34 -22.83 16.17
N LEU A 129 3.57 -23.33 17.14
CA LEU A 129 4.12 -24.18 18.17
C LEU A 129 4.94 -25.25 17.45
N PRO A 130 6.22 -25.45 17.81
CA PRO A 130 6.96 -26.57 17.27
C PRO A 130 6.15 -27.85 17.57
N PRO A 131 6.08 -28.82 16.64
CA PRO A 131 5.33 -30.06 16.84
C PRO A 131 5.80 -30.86 18.09
N GLU A 132 6.94 -30.48 18.67
CA GLU A 132 7.51 -31.02 19.90
C GLU A 132 6.71 -30.68 21.18
N GLU A 133 5.81 -29.68 21.16
CA GLU A 133 4.95 -29.35 22.32
C GLU A 133 3.51 -29.90 22.19
N MET A 134 3.23 -30.75 21.19
CA MET A 134 1.95 -31.48 21.08
C MET A 134 2.10 -32.90 21.66
N LYS A 135 2.25 -32.98 22.98
CA LYS A 135 2.21 -34.24 23.73
C LYS A 135 1.44 -34.10 25.03
#